data_AF-A0A3D2N2K6-F1
#
_entry.id   AF-A0A3D2N2K6-F1
#
_cell.length_a   1.000
_cell.length_b   1.000
_cell.length_c   1.000
_cell.angle_alpha   90.00
_cell.angle_beta   90.00
_cell.angle_gamma   90.00
#
_symmetry.space_group_name_H-M   'P 1'
#
loop_
_entity.id
_entity.type
_entity.pdbx_description
1 polymer ?
#
loop_
_entity_poly.entity_id
_entity_poly.type
_entity_poly.pdbx_seq_one_letter_code
_entity_poly.pdbx_strand_id
1 'polypeptide(L)'
;MFRKILAVIFLLMTAVWCFSGCAMSKEDVRLLDKKGAEDFAERYTKTWKYLGCDDSKEFVKVYNFTDTELGFDFIVRSSAVSEGMDGAAFYYKCSNYTDWDKKYAEMVIAGCSDEVEKLCAEYSIDCDMAMLADSKFIGLKQREDSDPAQLTELYENICAAVSAADPRSRFGEIKISVTPVLGSVWERGSYTAKGGYVSATEWVINRILETAAKQLGKKREELTLVSAEQRTIEQMPYINEADVTYTPPLFDYNNTIYKEVYFSCGGRTYKAVNIEVGHEMYLEEAD
;
A
#
# COMPACT_ATOMS: atom_id res chain seq x y z
N MET A 1 44.33 15.72 -45.09
CA MET A 1 43.33 16.77 -44.79
C MET A 1 42.06 16.22 -44.15
N PHE A 2 41.48 15.13 -44.69
CA PHE A 2 40.27 14.46 -44.18
C PHE A 2 40.28 14.08 -42.68
N ARG A 3 41.40 13.55 -42.16
CA ARG A 3 41.53 13.18 -40.73
C ARG A 3 41.40 14.35 -39.76
N LYS A 4 41.79 15.56 -40.15
CA LYS A 4 41.68 16.77 -39.31
C LYS A 4 40.24 17.30 -39.28
N ILE A 5 39.52 17.19 -40.40
CA ILE A 5 38.11 17.60 -40.51
C ILE A 5 37.21 16.67 -39.70
N LEU A 6 37.45 15.35 -39.75
CA LEU A 6 36.69 14.37 -38.98
C LEU A 6 36.85 14.57 -37.45
N ALA A 7 38.06 14.89 -37.00
CA ALA A 7 38.35 15.17 -35.59
C ALA A 7 37.61 16.43 -35.09
N VAL A 8 37.54 17.48 -35.90
CA VAL A 8 36.81 18.72 -35.56
C VAL A 8 35.30 18.49 -35.48
N ILE A 9 34.74 17.66 -36.37
CA ILE A 9 33.31 17.29 -36.34
C ILE A 9 32.97 16.48 -35.09
N PHE A 10 33.82 15.51 -34.70
CA PHE A 10 33.62 14.73 -33.47
C PHE A 10 33.71 15.59 -32.21
N LEU A 11 34.61 16.58 -32.19
CA LEU A 11 34.77 17.52 -31.08
C LEU A 11 33.58 18.49 -30.96
N LEU A 12 32.99 18.90 -32.09
CA LEU A 12 31.77 19.69 -32.12
C LEU A 12 30.54 18.89 -31.68
N MET A 13 30.42 17.62 -32.09
CA MET A 13 29.29 16.77 -31.67
C MET A 13 29.35 16.40 -30.18
N THR A 14 30.54 16.21 -29.62
CA THR A 14 30.71 16.01 -28.17
C THR A 14 30.44 17.30 -27.38
N ALA A 15 30.85 18.47 -27.88
CA ALA A 15 30.46 19.74 -27.27
C ALA A 15 28.95 19.93 -27.26
N VAL A 16 28.26 19.66 -28.38
CA VAL A 16 26.79 19.76 -28.45
C VAL A 16 26.12 18.78 -27.47
N TRP A 17 26.64 17.56 -27.31
CA TRP A 17 26.14 16.60 -26.32
C TRP A 17 26.40 17.03 -24.86
N CYS A 18 27.55 17.66 -24.58
CA CYS A 18 27.84 18.23 -23.26
C CYS A 18 26.98 19.47 -22.91
N PHE A 19 26.44 20.18 -23.91
CA PHE A 19 25.58 21.35 -23.71
C PHE A 19 24.07 21.06 -23.83
N SER A 20 23.67 19.88 -24.31
CA SER A 20 22.26 19.49 -24.41
C SER A 20 21.68 18.86 -23.14
N GLY A 21 22.50 18.57 -22.13
CA GLY A 21 22.05 18.22 -20.77
C GLY A 21 21.77 19.49 -19.96
N CYS A 22 20.76 20.27 -20.34
CA CYS A 22 20.32 21.41 -19.52
C CYS A 22 19.65 20.89 -18.25
N ALA A 23 20.44 20.56 -17.22
CA ALA A 23 19.95 20.33 -15.89
C ALA A 23 19.23 21.61 -15.41
N MET A 24 17.91 21.52 -15.22
CA MET A 24 17.11 22.65 -14.73
C MET A 24 17.50 22.93 -13.28
N SER A 25 17.96 24.16 -13.01
CA SER A 25 18.26 24.60 -11.65
C SER A 25 16.99 24.69 -10.82
N LYS A 26 17.13 24.74 -9.49
CA LYS A 26 15.98 24.80 -8.59
C LYS A 26 15.20 26.10 -8.74
N GLU A 27 15.90 27.18 -9.07
CA GLU A 27 15.41 28.53 -9.28
C GLU A 27 14.60 28.66 -10.58
N ASP A 28 14.93 27.84 -11.59
CA ASP A 28 14.23 27.81 -12.88
C ASP A 28 12.92 27.01 -12.84
N VAL A 29 12.65 26.30 -11.74
CA VAL A 29 11.40 25.53 -11.58
C VAL A 29 10.22 26.47 -11.40
N ARG A 30 9.36 26.53 -12.41
CA ARG A 30 8.09 27.24 -12.34
C ARG A 30 7.10 26.50 -11.45
N LEU A 31 7.00 26.94 -10.20
CA LEU A 31 5.92 26.55 -9.29
C LEU A 31 4.57 27.05 -9.82
N LEU A 32 3.49 26.43 -9.36
CA LEU A 32 2.14 26.91 -9.67
C LEU A 32 1.99 28.39 -9.29
N ASP A 33 1.10 29.07 -10.00
CA ASP A 33 0.48 30.32 -9.55
C ASP A 33 -0.95 30.02 -9.10
N LYS A 34 -1.69 31.04 -8.65
CA LYS A 34 -3.09 30.86 -8.20
C LYS A 34 -3.92 30.13 -9.27
N LYS A 35 -3.83 30.59 -10.53
CA LYS A 35 -4.61 30.01 -11.63
C LYS A 35 -4.19 28.57 -11.89
N GLY A 36 -2.90 28.27 -11.87
CA GLY A 36 -2.39 26.91 -12.01
C GLY A 36 -2.82 25.98 -10.87
N ALA A 37 -2.98 26.50 -9.64
CA ALA A 37 -3.53 25.74 -8.52
C ALA A 37 -5.03 25.49 -8.67
N GLU A 38 -5.79 26.49 -9.10
CA GLU A 38 -7.23 26.36 -9.43
C GLU A 38 -7.43 25.36 -10.57
N ASP A 39 -6.68 25.49 -11.68
CA ASP A 39 -6.70 24.56 -12.82
C ASP A 39 -6.28 23.14 -12.38
N PHE A 40 -5.32 23.01 -11.44
CA PHE A 40 -4.95 21.71 -10.85
C PHE A 40 -6.12 21.08 -10.10
N ALA A 41 -6.81 21.85 -9.24
CA ALA A 41 -7.94 21.40 -8.45
C ALA A 41 -9.15 21.02 -9.32
N GLU A 42 -9.48 21.82 -10.34
CA GLU A 42 -10.62 21.57 -11.23
C GLU A 42 -10.49 20.27 -12.02
N ARG A 43 -9.28 19.76 -12.25
CA ARG A 43 -9.07 18.43 -12.87
C ARG A 43 -9.56 17.27 -12.01
N TYR A 44 -9.63 17.45 -10.69
CA TYR A 44 -10.15 16.44 -9.76
C TYR A 44 -11.67 16.60 -9.61
N THR A 45 -12.13 17.80 -9.25
CA THR A 45 -13.55 18.08 -9.06
C THR A 45 -13.83 19.58 -9.06
N LYS A 46 -15.08 19.95 -9.34
CA LYS A 46 -15.58 21.34 -9.27
C LYS A 46 -15.99 21.76 -7.86
N THR A 47 -16.00 20.83 -6.90
CA THR A 47 -16.43 21.11 -5.51
C THR A 47 -15.31 21.73 -4.67
N TRP A 48 -14.07 21.70 -5.15
CA TRP A 48 -12.92 22.28 -4.48
C TRP A 48 -12.84 23.78 -4.76
N LYS A 49 -12.87 24.59 -3.70
CA LYS A 49 -12.80 26.04 -3.81
C LYS A 49 -11.53 26.58 -3.17
N TYR A 50 -10.86 27.46 -3.88
CA TYR A 50 -9.66 28.14 -3.42
C TYR A 50 -9.98 29.09 -2.26
N LEU A 51 -9.26 28.96 -1.15
CA LEU A 51 -9.39 29.82 0.02
C LEU A 51 -8.26 30.86 0.09
N GLY A 52 -7.05 30.49 -0.30
CA GLY A 52 -5.88 31.34 -0.12
C GLY A 52 -4.55 30.61 -0.33
N CYS A 53 -3.46 31.29 -0.02
CA CYS A 53 -2.11 30.75 -0.06
C CYS A 53 -1.43 31.08 1.27
N ASP A 54 -0.93 30.06 1.95
CA ASP A 54 -0.11 30.21 3.16
C ASP A 54 1.37 30.02 2.81
N ASP A 55 2.25 30.61 3.63
CA ASP A 55 3.69 30.34 3.71
C ASP A 55 4.37 29.95 2.39
N SER A 56 4.55 30.95 1.53
CA SER A 56 5.44 30.81 0.38
C SER A 56 6.89 30.79 0.85
N LYS A 57 7.52 29.63 0.83
CA LYS A 57 8.99 29.52 0.86
C LYS A 57 9.51 29.64 -0.57
N GLU A 58 10.78 30.00 -0.72
CA GLU A 58 11.42 30.27 -2.01
C GLU A 58 11.19 29.17 -3.08
N PHE A 59 11.01 27.91 -2.64
CA PHE A 59 10.82 26.76 -3.52
C PHE A 59 9.58 25.91 -3.20
N VAL A 60 8.66 26.44 -2.38
CA VAL A 60 7.42 25.76 -1.99
C VAL A 60 6.30 26.78 -1.87
N LYS A 61 5.19 26.55 -2.56
CA LYS A 61 3.94 27.28 -2.38
C LYS A 61 2.85 26.34 -1.88
N VAL A 62 2.07 26.79 -0.90
CA VAL A 62 0.98 26.03 -0.31
C VAL A 62 -0.31 26.80 -0.53
N TYR A 63 -1.25 26.17 -1.24
CA TYR A 63 -2.55 26.73 -1.55
C TYR A 63 -3.62 26.02 -0.74
N ASN A 64 -4.44 26.77 -0.02
CA ASN A 64 -5.54 26.25 0.77
C ASN A 64 -6.79 26.15 -0.07
N PHE A 65 -7.46 25.01 0.04
CA PHE A 65 -8.73 24.72 -0.61
C PHE A 65 -9.72 24.15 0.40
N THR A 66 -11.00 24.26 0.08
CA THR A 66 -12.09 23.60 0.81
C THR A 66 -12.87 22.70 -0.15
N ASP A 67 -13.18 21.46 0.25
CA ASP A 67 -14.13 20.64 -0.49
C ASP A 67 -15.55 21.00 -0.03
N THR A 68 -16.24 21.83 -0.80
CA THR A 68 -17.56 22.34 -0.41
C THR A 68 -18.67 21.31 -0.36
N GLU A 69 -18.46 20.12 -0.92
CA GLU A 69 -19.40 19.01 -0.79
C GLU A 69 -19.25 18.31 0.58
N LEU A 70 -18.01 18.18 1.06
CA LEU A 70 -17.67 17.39 2.25
C LEU A 70 -17.36 18.23 3.48
N GLY A 71 -17.14 19.53 3.31
CA GLY A 71 -17.01 20.51 4.39
C GLY A 71 -15.66 20.52 5.11
N PHE A 72 -14.58 20.03 4.49
CA PHE A 72 -13.23 20.10 5.07
C PHE A 72 -12.23 20.85 4.20
N ASP A 73 -11.22 21.39 4.87
CA ASP A 73 -10.12 22.12 4.23
C ASP A 73 -8.91 21.21 4.03
N PHE A 74 -8.20 21.45 2.94
CA PHE A 74 -7.01 20.71 2.52
C PHE A 74 -6.05 21.62 1.76
N ILE A 75 -4.85 21.14 1.48
CA ILE A 75 -3.82 21.90 0.78
C ILE A 75 -3.45 21.30 -0.57
N VAL A 76 -3.08 22.16 -1.50
CA VAL A 76 -2.31 21.83 -2.70
C VAL A 76 -0.93 22.45 -2.55
N ARG A 77 0.10 21.62 -2.46
CA ARG A 77 1.50 22.04 -2.37
C ARG A 77 2.16 21.93 -3.74
N SER A 78 2.79 23.01 -4.19
CA SER A 78 3.67 23.04 -5.35
C SER A 78 5.10 23.26 -4.89
N SER A 79 6.02 22.35 -5.22
CA SER A 79 7.41 22.39 -4.73
C SER A 79 8.42 22.00 -5.80
N ALA A 80 9.60 22.61 -5.75
CA ALA A 80 10.73 22.19 -6.56
C ALA A 80 11.42 20.99 -5.90
N VAL A 81 11.37 19.83 -6.57
CA VAL A 81 11.97 18.58 -6.08
C VAL A 81 13.06 18.12 -7.03
N SER A 82 14.13 17.54 -6.49
CA SER A 82 15.19 16.91 -7.29
C SER A 82 14.61 15.67 -7.99
N GLU A 83 14.80 15.57 -9.29
CA GLU A 83 14.38 14.42 -10.08
C GLU A 83 15.52 13.43 -10.32
N GLY A 84 16.76 13.90 -10.26
CA GLY A 84 17.94 13.07 -10.38
C GLY A 84 19.21 13.91 -10.40
N MET A 85 20.32 13.25 -10.75
CA MET A 85 21.63 13.87 -10.81
C MET A 85 22.28 13.54 -12.16
N ASP A 86 22.74 14.57 -12.86
CA ASP A 86 23.61 14.44 -14.04
C ASP A 86 25.01 14.90 -13.66
N GLY A 87 25.95 13.95 -13.59
CA GLY A 87 27.29 14.20 -13.05
C GLY A 87 27.25 14.67 -11.59
N ALA A 88 27.54 15.96 -11.38
CA ALA A 88 27.52 16.62 -10.06
C ALA A 88 26.37 17.62 -9.88
N ALA A 89 25.50 17.77 -10.89
CA ALA A 89 24.38 18.71 -10.86
C ALA A 89 23.06 17.96 -10.64
N PHE A 90 22.27 18.42 -9.67
CA PHE A 90 20.89 17.99 -9.53
C PHE A 90 20.02 18.72 -10.56
N TYR A 91 19.12 17.99 -11.21
CA TYR A 91 18.05 18.61 -12.01
C TYR A 91 16.72 18.51 -11.27
N TYR A 92 15.97 19.59 -11.31
CA TYR A 92 14.75 19.76 -10.52
C TYR A 92 13.50 19.81 -11.41
N LYS A 93 12.37 19.42 -10.84
CA LYS A 93 11.04 19.58 -11.45
C LYS A 93 10.03 20.12 -10.44
N CYS A 94 8.92 20.64 -10.96
CA CYS A 94 7.77 20.95 -10.13
C CYS A 94 7.03 19.66 -9.76
N SER A 95 6.87 19.39 -8.46
CA SER A 95 5.98 18.37 -7.93
C SER A 95 4.79 19.03 -7.25
N ASN A 96 3.59 18.56 -7.61
CA ASN A 96 2.34 19.00 -7.01
C ASN A 96 1.75 17.87 -6.18
N TYR A 97 1.39 18.17 -4.95
CA TYR A 97 0.86 17.24 -3.97
C TYR A 97 -0.42 17.81 -3.36
N THR A 98 -1.38 16.94 -3.06
CA THR A 98 -2.58 17.29 -2.29
C THR A 98 -2.69 16.35 -1.10
N ASP A 99 -3.04 16.87 0.08
CA ASP A 99 -3.35 16.06 1.27
C ASP A 99 -4.84 15.72 1.37
N TRP A 100 -5.63 15.97 0.31
CA TRP A 100 -7.07 15.72 0.30
C TRP A 100 -7.44 14.29 0.73
N ASP A 101 -6.76 13.26 0.23
CA ASP A 101 -7.06 11.87 0.61
C ASP A 101 -6.84 11.62 2.11
N LYS A 102 -5.85 12.30 2.71
CA LYS A 102 -5.60 12.25 4.16
C LYS A 102 -6.70 12.98 4.92
N LYS A 103 -7.07 14.19 4.50
CA LYS A 103 -8.16 14.98 5.09
C LYS A 103 -9.51 14.30 4.98
N TYR A 104 -9.75 13.61 3.87
CA TYR A 104 -10.91 12.75 3.68
C TYR A 104 -10.93 11.62 4.70
N ALA A 105 -9.81 10.92 4.90
CA ALA A 105 -9.75 9.86 5.89
C ALA A 105 -9.94 10.37 7.32
N GLU A 106 -9.33 11.51 7.68
CA GLU A 106 -9.56 12.18 8.98
C GLU A 106 -11.05 12.50 9.19
N MET A 107 -11.75 12.99 8.16
CA MET A 107 -13.19 13.24 8.20
C MET A 107 -13.99 11.95 8.44
N VAL A 108 -13.69 10.87 7.71
CA VAL A 108 -14.38 9.58 7.89
C VAL A 108 -14.14 9.02 9.30
N ILE A 109 -12.89 9.05 9.79
CA ILE A 109 -12.53 8.62 11.14
C ILE A 109 -13.33 9.42 12.19
N ALA A 110 -13.37 10.75 12.06
CA ALA A 110 -14.15 11.59 12.96
C ALA A 110 -15.66 11.26 12.91
N GLY A 111 -16.17 10.83 11.75
CA GLY A 111 -17.58 10.47 11.57
C GLY A 111 -18.01 9.14 12.18
N CYS A 112 -17.08 8.20 12.42
CA CYS A 112 -17.43 6.86 12.95
C CYS A 112 -16.67 6.42 14.22
N SER A 113 -15.67 7.18 14.66
CA SER A 113 -14.79 6.79 15.80
C SER A 113 -15.55 6.43 17.07
N ASP A 114 -16.48 7.27 17.54
CA ASP A 114 -17.27 6.99 18.75
C ASP A 114 -18.06 5.67 18.67
N GLU A 115 -18.63 5.36 17.50
CA GLU A 115 -19.40 4.14 17.28
C GLU A 115 -18.49 2.92 17.24
N VAL A 116 -17.37 3.00 16.52
CA VAL A 116 -16.37 1.94 16.42
C VAL A 116 -15.73 1.66 17.78
N GLU A 117 -15.36 2.69 18.54
CA GLU A 117 -14.80 2.56 19.89
C GLU A 117 -15.79 1.88 20.84
N LYS A 118 -17.07 2.25 20.79
CA LYS A 118 -18.11 1.60 21.57
C LYS A 118 -18.24 0.12 21.22
N LEU A 119 -18.32 -0.21 19.93
CA LEU A 119 -18.39 -1.59 19.44
C LEU A 119 -17.18 -2.40 19.93
N CYS A 120 -15.96 -1.85 19.83
CA CYS A 120 -14.76 -2.54 20.27
C CYS A 120 -14.70 -2.71 21.80
N ALA A 121 -15.18 -1.73 22.57
CA ALA A 121 -15.23 -1.80 24.02
C ALA A 121 -16.15 -2.92 24.55
N GLU A 122 -17.24 -3.24 23.84
CA GLU A 122 -18.15 -4.35 24.19
C GLU A 122 -17.46 -5.73 24.16
N TYR A 123 -16.35 -5.85 23.42
CA TYR A 123 -15.59 -7.09 23.25
C TYR A 123 -14.16 -7.00 23.81
N SER A 124 -13.86 -5.98 24.63
CA SER A 124 -12.51 -5.76 25.19
C SER A 124 -11.40 -5.67 24.11
N ILE A 125 -11.71 -5.10 22.95
CA ILE A 125 -10.79 -4.95 21.82
C ILE A 125 -10.24 -3.53 21.77
N ASP A 126 -8.93 -3.40 21.59
CA ASP A 126 -8.34 -2.10 21.27
C ASP A 126 -8.47 -1.85 19.77
N CYS A 127 -8.95 -0.67 19.39
CA CYS A 127 -9.04 -0.25 18.00
C CYS A 127 -7.99 0.82 17.69
N ASP A 128 -7.27 0.63 16.58
CA ASP A 128 -6.41 1.62 15.95
C ASP A 128 -7.01 2.04 14.61
N MET A 129 -7.73 3.16 14.63
CA MET A 129 -8.31 3.76 13.44
C MET A 129 -7.33 4.65 12.67
N ALA A 130 -6.18 5.01 13.25
CA ALA A 130 -5.21 5.86 12.55
C ALA A 130 -4.69 5.18 11.27
N MET A 131 -4.64 3.85 11.27
CA MET A 131 -4.28 3.04 10.11
C MET A 131 -5.20 3.24 8.89
N LEU A 132 -6.44 3.73 9.10
CA LEU A 132 -7.36 4.02 8.01
C LEU A 132 -6.87 5.19 7.16
N ALA A 133 -6.21 6.18 7.78
CA ALA A 133 -5.64 7.34 7.09
C ALA A 133 -4.42 6.99 6.24
N ASP A 134 -3.59 6.06 6.70
CA ASP A 134 -2.32 5.72 6.03
C ASP A 134 -2.44 4.54 5.07
N SER A 135 -3.32 3.58 5.35
CA SER A 135 -3.32 2.28 4.66
C SER A 135 -4.69 1.68 4.36
N LYS A 136 -5.78 2.45 4.56
CA LYS A 136 -7.16 2.03 4.23
C LYS A 136 -7.63 0.75 4.94
N PHE A 137 -7.10 0.47 6.14
CA PHE A 137 -7.57 -0.62 6.97
C PHE A 137 -7.63 -0.21 8.44
N ILE A 138 -8.42 -0.92 9.23
CA ILE A 138 -8.56 -0.71 10.67
C ILE A 138 -7.74 -1.77 11.40
N GLY A 139 -6.90 -1.34 12.34
CA GLY A 139 -6.17 -2.25 13.21
C GLY A 139 -7.01 -2.60 14.43
N LEU A 140 -7.24 -3.89 14.69
CA LEU A 140 -7.82 -4.37 15.94
C LEU A 140 -6.78 -5.17 16.70
N LYS A 141 -6.61 -4.86 17.98
CA LYS A 141 -5.78 -5.62 18.89
C LYS A 141 -6.67 -6.30 19.93
N GLN A 142 -6.77 -7.61 19.79
CA GLN A 142 -7.70 -8.41 20.56
C GLN A 142 -7.04 -8.89 21.86
N ARG A 143 -7.62 -8.52 23.00
CA ARG A 143 -7.08 -8.84 24.33
C ARG A 143 -7.64 -10.11 24.95
N GLU A 144 -8.83 -10.54 24.52
CA GLU A 144 -9.48 -11.76 25.01
C GLU A 144 -9.12 -12.99 24.16
N ASP A 145 -9.19 -14.17 24.79
CA ASP A 145 -8.99 -15.47 24.14
C ASP A 145 -10.17 -15.91 23.25
N SER A 146 -11.10 -14.99 22.94
CA SER A 146 -12.23 -15.24 22.03
C SER A 146 -11.72 -15.53 20.62
N ASP A 147 -12.32 -16.51 19.93
CA ASP A 147 -11.95 -16.85 18.55
C ASP A 147 -12.28 -15.68 17.61
N PRO A 148 -11.28 -15.09 16.90
CA PRO A 148 -11.51 -13.99 15.98
C PRO A 148 -12.57 -14.30 14.90
N ALA A 149 -12.69 -15.55 14.47
CA ALA A 149 -13.67 -15.94 13.45
C ALA A 149 -15.12 -15.82 13.94
N GLN A 150 -15.34 -15.89 15.26
CA GLN A 150 -16.65 -15.76 15.89
C GLN A 150 -17.08 -14.30 16.08
N LEU A 151 -16.17 -13.34 15.86
CA LEU A 151 -16.44 -11.90 15.95
C LEU A 151 -16.95 -11.30 14.63
N THR A 152 -17.53 -12.11 13.75
CA THR A 152 -18.01 -11.67 12.43
C THR A 152 -19.00 -10.51 12.53
N GLU A 153 -19.96 -10.57 13.46
CA GLU A 153 -20.95 -9.49 13.66
C GLU A 153 -20.29 -8.16 14.06
N LEU A 154 -19.30 -8.20 14.96
CA LEU A 154 -18.53 -7.02 15.34
C LEU A 154 -17.85 -6.41 14.12
N TYR A 155 -17.18 -7.23 13.30
CA TYR A 155 -16.48 -6.75 12.12
C TYR A 155 -17.43 -6.17 11.06
N GLU A 156 -18.58 -6.80 10.84
CA GLU A 156 -19.63 -6.29 9.96
C GLU A 156 -20.13 -4.91 10.41
N ASN A 157 -20.38 -4.76 11.71
CA ASN A 157 -20.85 -3.50 12.29
C ASN A 157 -19.78 -2.40 12.17
N ILE A 158 -18.49 -2.70 12.40
CA ILE A 158 -17.39 -1.76 12.17
C ILE A 158 -17.33 -1.36 10.69
N CYS A 159 -17.40 -2.32 9.77
CA CYS A 159 -17.39 -2.04 8.33
C CYS A 159 -18.57 -1.16 7.91
N ALA A 160 -19.76 -1.41 8.48
CA ALA A 160 -20.96 -0.65 8.21
C ALA A 160 -20.86 0.80 8.73
N ALA A 161 -20.37 1.00 9.96
CA ALA A 161 -20.15 2.33 10.54
C ALA A 161 -19.19 3.17 9.69
N VAL A 162 -18.08 2.57 9.24
CA VAL A 162 -17.10 3.24 8.36
C VAL A 162 -17.70 3.53 7.00
N SER A 163 -18.44 2.59 6.41
CA SER A 163 -19.09 2.78 5.11
C SER A 163 -20.15 3.89 5.16
N ALA A 164 -20.88 4.01 6.28
CA ALA A 164 -21.85 5.09 6.49
C ALA A 164 -21.17 6.47 6.61
N ALA A 165 -19.96 6.51 7.19
CA ALA A 165 -19.15 7.73 7.29
C ALA A 165 -18.35 8.04 6.01
N ASP A 166 -18.31 7.16 5.01
CA ASP A 166 -17.57 7.28 3.74
C ASP A 166 -18.52 7.64 2.56
N PRO A 167 -18.98 8.91 2.44
CA PRO A 167 -20.01 9.31 1.47
C PRO A 167 -19.62 9.13 -0.01
N ARG A 168 -18.31 9.08 -0.31
CA ARG A 168 -17.79 8.83 -1.67
C ARG A 168 -17.33 7.39 -1.88
N SER A 169 -17.52 6.49 -0.91
CA SER A 169 -17.06 5.10 -0.96
C SER A 169 -15.58 4.98 -1.40
N ARG A 170 -14.74 5.89 -0.91
CA ARG A 170 -13.35 6.05 -1.36
C ARG A 170 -12.45 4.91 -0.88
N PHE A 171 -12.80 4.29 0.23
CA PHE A 171 -12.09 3.13 0.75
C PHE A 171 -12.50 1.83 0.05
N GLY A 172 -13.68 1.80 -0.56
CA GLY A 172 -14.22 0.60 -1.19
C GLY A 172 -14.52 -0.46 -0.13
N GLU A 173 -13.90 -1.63 -0.25
CA GLU A 173 -14.06 -2.69 0.74
C GLU A 173 -13.12 -2.47 1.93
N ILE A 174 -13.70 -2.23 3.11
CA ILE A 174 -12.95 -2.05 4.35
C ILE A 174 -12.30 -3.36 4.75
N LYS A 175 -11.01 -3.30 5.02
CA LYS A 175 -10.23 -4.40 5.61
C LYS A 175 -10.02 -4.14 7.09
N ILE A 176 -10.26 -5.16 7.90
CA ILE A 176 -9.94 -5.16 9.33
C ILE A 176 -8.75 -6.09 9.54
N SER A 177 -7.65 -5.58 10.09
CA SER A 177 -6.46 -6.35 10.46
C SER A 177 -6.55 -6.71 11.94
N VAL A 178 -6.71 -7.98 12.26
CA VAL A 178 -6.85 -8.45 13.64
C VAL A 178 -5.50 -8.98 14.12
N THR A 179 -5.00 -8.40 15.21
CA THR A 179 -3.75 -8.80 15.87
C THR A 179 -4.06 -9.30 17.28
N PRO A 180 -3.86 -10.59 17.57
CA PRO A 180 -4.05 -11.11 18.91
C PRO A 180 -2.95 -10.59 19.85
N VAL A 181 -3.25 -10.50 21.16
CA VAL A 181 -2.22 -10.21 22.17
C VAL A 181 -1.17 -11.33 22.26
N LEU A 182 0.03 -10.95 22.68
CA LEU A 182 1.13 -11.88 22.96
C LEU A 182 0.68 -12.98 23.93
N GLY A 183 0.88 -14.24 23.54
CA GLY A 183 0.47 -15.42 24.33
C GLY A 183 -0.90 -15.99 23.97
N SER A 184 -1.66 -15.35 23.08
CA SER A 184 -2.88 -15.92 22.54
C SER A 184 -2.59 -17.18 21.72
N VAL A 185 -3.53 -18.14 21.74
CA VAL A 185 -3.51 -19.33 20.88
C VAL A 185 -3.96 -19.03 19.45
N TRP A 186 -4.53 -17.84 19.22
CA TRP A 186 -5.07 -17.45 17.93
C TRP A 186 -4.03 -16.76 17.06
N GLU A 187 -4.15 -16.97 15.75
CA GLU A 187 -3.27 -16.37 14.76
C GLU A 187 -3.80 -15.00 14.33
N ARG A 188 -2.88 -14.11 13.94
CA ARG A 188 -3.23 -12.87 13.23
C ARG A 188 -4.10 -13.20 12.02
N GLY A 189 -4.99 -12.30 11.63
CA GLY A 189 -5.78 -12.47 10.41
C GLY A 189 -6.32 -11.16 9.88
N SER A 190 -7.16 -11.28 8.86
CA SER A 190 -7.90 -10.15 8.37
C SER A 190 -9.32 -10.51 8.00
N TYR A 191 -10.23 -9.57 8.24
CA TYR A 191 -11.62 -9.67 7.83
C TYR A 191 -11.92 -8.69 6.70
N THR A 192 -12.76 -9.12 5.76
CA THR A 192 -13.50 -8.23 4.86
C THR A 192 -14.96 -8.67 4.76
N ALA A 193 -15.88 -7.75 4.46
CA ALA A 193 -17.31 -8.06 4.38
C ALA A 193 -17.65 -9.11 3.30
N LYS A 194 -16.89 -9.20 2.20
CA LYS A 194 -17.13 -10.22 1.16
C LYS A 194 -16.39 -11.53 1.42
N GLY A 195 -15.24 -11.47 2.07
CA GLY A 195 -14.34 -12.61 2.26
C GLY A 195 -14.49 -13.31 3.61
N GLY A 196 -15.14 -12.67 4.57
CA GLY A 196 -15.14 -13.12 5.96
C GLY A 196 -13.76 -12.95 6.60
N TYR A 197 -13.60 -13.57 7.78
CA TYR A 197 -12.31 -13.63 8.46
C TYR A 197 -11.44 -14.72 7.84
N VAL A 198 -10.19 -14.39 7.54
CA VAL A 198 -9.17 -15.34 7.06
C VAL A 198 -7.93 -15.17 7.94
N SER A 199 -7.46 -16.26 8.56
CA SER A 199 -6.21 -16.20 9.33
C SER A 199 -5.02 -15.96 8.40
N ALA A 200 -3.92 -15.42 8.92
CA ALA A 200 -2.71 -15.19 8.13
C ALA A 200 -2.18 -16.49 7.53
N THR A 201 -2.26 -17.58 8.29
CA THR A 201 -1.98 -18.95 7.85
C THR A 201 -2.85 -19.36 6.67
N GLU A 202 -4.17 -19.24 6.81
CA GLU A 202 -5.10 -19.61 5.76
C GLU A 202 -4.89 -18.76 4.49
N TRP A 203 -4.60 -17.47 4.66
CA TRP A 203 -4.28 -16.57 3.55
C TRP A 203 -3.03 -17.02 2.79
N VAL A 204 -1.94 -17.36 3.50
CA VAL A 204 -0.71 -17.85 2.87
C VAL A 204 -0.96 -19.17 2.15
N ILE A 205 -1.65 -20.12 2.78
CA ILE A 205 -1.98 -21.42 2.18
C ILE A 205 -2.81 -21.22 0.91
N ASN A 206 -3.82 -20.37 0.94
CA ASN A 206 -4.67 -20.10 -0.22
C ASN A 206 -3.86 -19.52 -1.39
N ARG A 207 -2.92 -18.61 -1.13
CA ARG A 207 -2.01 -18.09 -2.15
C ARG A 207 -1.08 -19.14 -2.75
N ILE A 208 -0.57 -20.05 -1.93
CA ILE A 208 0.26 -21.18 -2.39
C ILE A 208 -0.57 -22.05 -3.33
N LEU A 209 -1.78 -22.40 -2.94
CA LEU A 209 -2.68 -23.24 -3.74
C LEU A 209 -3.16 -22.54 -5.02
N GLU A 210 -3.39 -21.23 -5.01
CA GLU A 210 -3.69 -20.47 -6.23
C GLU A 210 -2.52 -20.47 -7.22
N THR A 211 -1.30 -20.31 -6.70
CA THR A 211 -0.08 -20.38 -7.51
C THR A 211 0.10 -21.78 -8.08
N ALA A 212 -0.16 -22.81 -7.27
CA ALA A 212 -0.05 -24.21 -7.68
C ALA A 212 -1.08 -24.55 -8.76
N ALA A 213 -2.32 -24.11 -8.59
CA ALA A 213 -3.37 -24.28 -9.58
C ALA A 213 -2.97 -23.65 -10.92
N LYS A 214 -2.40 -22.43 -10.92
CA LYS A 214 -1.89 -21.77 -12.13
C LYS A 214 -0.79 -22.59 -12.82
N GLN A 215 0.17 -23.10 -12.07
CA GLN A 215 1.25 -23.93 -12.63
C GLN A 215 0.75 -25.25 -13.22
N LEU A 216 -0.28 -25.85 -12.61
CA LEU A 216 -0.90 -27.08 -13.09
C LEU A 216 -1.93 -26.87 -14.21
N GLY A 217 -2.26 -25.62 -14.56
CA GLY A 217 -3.34 -25.31 -15.50
C GLY A 217 -4.73 -25.69 -14.97
N LYS A 218 -4.92 -25.59 -13.66
CA LYS A 218 -6.12 -25.97 -12.91
C LYS A 218 -6.78 -24.77 -12.25
N LYS A 219 -8.01 -24.93 -11.79
CA LYS A 219 -8.66 -23.96 -10.91
C LYS A 219 -8.31 -24.25 -9.45
N ARG A 220 -8.32 -23.20 -8.60
CA ARG A 220 -7.99 -23.32 -7.16
C ARG A 220 -8.90 -24.32 -6.44
N GLU A 221 -10.17 -24.39 -6.83
CA GLU A 221 -11.18 -25.27 -6.23
C GLU A 221 -10.94 -26.75 -6.57
N GLU A 222 -10.10 -27.06 -7.57
CA GLU A 222 -9.69 -28.43 -7.89
C GLU A 222 -8.57 -28.95 -6.97
N LEU A 223 -8.01 -28.08 -6.12
CA LEU A 223 -6.93 -28.42 -5.19
C LEU A 223 -7.46 -28.52 -3.76
N THR A 224 -7.21 -29.65 -3.10
CA THR A 224 -7.59 -29.88 -1.70
C THR A 224 -6.34 -29.93 -0.82
N LEU A 225 -6.26 -29.09 0.20
CA LEU A 225 -5.18 -29.14 1.19
C LEU A 225 -5.17 -30.51 1.89
N VAL A 226 -4.00 -31.14 1.94
CA VAL A 226 -3.79 -32.41 2.66
C VAL A 226 -3.13 -32.13 4.01
N SER A 227 -2.04 -31.35 4.02
CA SER A 227 -1.38 -30.89 5.23
C SER A 227 -0.50 -29.67 4.95
N ALA A 228 -0.13 -28.92 5.98
CA ALA A 228 0.83 -27.84 5.91
C ALA A 228 1.77 -27.93 7.11
N GLU A 229 3.08 -27.93 6.88
CA GLU A 229 4.09 -27.93 7.94
C GLU A 229 4.62 -26.51 8.15
N GLN A 230 4.36 -25.96 9.34
CA GLN A 230 4.86 -24.65 9.77
C GLN A 230 6.28 -24.80 10.31
N ARG A 231 7.18 -23.86 9.97
CA ARG A 231 8.41 -23.62 10.74
C ARG A 231 8.46 -22.15 11.16
N THR A 232 8.66 -21.93 12.45
CA THR A 232 9.06 -20.62 12.98
C THR A 232 10.52 -20.39 12.63
N ILE A 233 10.83 -19.32 11.90
CA ILE A 233 12.22 -18.94 11.66
C ILE A 233 12.69 -18.07 12.81
N GLU A 234 13.64 -18.58 13.59
CA GLU A 234 14.37 -17.79 14.56
C GLU A 234 15.30 -16.83 13.80
N GLN A 235 14.82 -15.61 13.55
CA GLN A 235 15.53 -14.47 12.96
C GLN A 235 15.89 -14.57 11.46
N MET A 236 15.27 -13.71 10.65
CA MET A 236 15.82 -13.33 9.34
C MET A 236 16.66 -12.05 9.45
N PRO A 237 17.77 -11.93 8.71
CA PRO A 237 18.48 -10.66 8.56
C PRO A 237 17.58 -9.64 7.86
N TYR A 238 17.53 -8.42 8.39
CA TYR A 238 16.77 -7.28 7.87
C TYR A 238 16.93 -7.13 6.34
N ILE A 239 15.84 -7.29 5.58
CA ILE A 239 15.79 -6.94 4.16
C ILE A 239 15.38 -5.47 4.08
N ASN A 240 16.24 -4.65 3.50
CA ASN A 240 16.03 -3.20 3.38
C ASN A 240 14.91 -2.93 2.35
N GLU A 241 13.87 -2.20 2.75
CA GLU A 241 12.62 -1.98 1.99
C GLU A 241 12.82 -1.21 0.66
N ALA A 242 14.03 -0.71 0.37
CA ALA A 242 14.30 0.21 -0.73
C ALA A 242 14.57 -0.44 -2.10
N ASP A 243 14.90 -1.74 -2.17
CA ASP A 243 15.41 -2.37 -3.42
C ASP A 243 14.44 -3.36 -4.07
N VAL A 244 13.17 -3.39 -3.66
CA VAL A 244 12.31 -4.52 -3.96
C VAL A 244 11.01 -4.10 -4.67
N THR A 245 11.04 -4.06 -6.00
CA THR A 245 9.81 -4.22 -6.82
C THR A 245 9.34 -5.67 -6.74
N TYR A 246 8.77 -6.11 -5.61
CA TYR A 246 8.34 -7.51 -5.41
C TYR A 246 6.83 -7.65 -5.18
N THR A 247 6.32 -8.77 -5.68
CA THR A 247 5.23 -9.51 -5.04
C THR A 247 5.63 -9.80 -3.59
N PRO A 248 4.93 -9.26 -2.58
CA PRO A 248 5.39 -9.36 -1.20
C PRO A 248 5.57 -10.84 -0.84
N PRO A 249 6.70 -11.21 -0.20
CA PRO A 249 6.90 -12.56 0.29
C PRO A 249 5.73 -13.01 1.17
N LEU A 250 5.38 -14.29 1.07
CA LEU A 250 4.29 -14.94 1.81
C LEU A 250 4.66 -15.09 3.30
N PHE A 251 4.78 -13.97 3.99
CA PHE A 251 5.01 -13.94 5.43
C PHE A 251 3.69 -13.64 6.14
N ASP A 252 3.46 -14.31 7.26
CA ASP A 252 2.68 -13.70 8.32
C ASP A 252 3.59 -12.71 9.10
N TYR A 253 3.01 -11.81 9.88
CA TYR A 253 3.79 -10.87 10.70
C TYR A 253 4.49 -11.53 11.90
N ASN A 254 4.40 -12.87 12.04
CA ASN A 254 5.17 -13.66 13.01
C ASN A 254 6.46 -14.23 12.38
N ASN A 255 6.77 -13.88 11.12
CA ASN A 255 7.87 -14.47 10.34
C ASN A 255 7.74 -15.99 10.17
N THR A 256 6.50 -16.52 10.19
CA THR A 256 6.26 -17.94 9.91
C THR A 256 6.39 -18.19 8.42
N ILE A 257 7.27 -19.13 8.03
CA ILE A 257 7.36 -19.61 6.65
C ILE A 257 6.74 -21.01 6.59
N TYR A 258 5.86 -21.19 5.62
CA TYR A 258 5.37 -22.52 5.23
C TYR A 258 6.43 -23.16 4.35
N LYS A 259 7.19 -24.09 4.92
CA LYS A 259 8.26 -24.81 4.20
C LYS A 259 7.67 -25.74 3.16
N GLU A 260 6.61 -26.46 3.54
CA GLU A 260 5.99 -27.51 2.74
C GLU A 260 4.46 -27.45 2.88
N VAL A 261 3.77 -27.33 1.74
CA VAL A 261 2.30 -27.42 1.67
C VAL A 261 1.94 -28.59 0.78
N TYR A 262 1.26 -29.58 1.35
CA TYR A 262 0.81 -30.76 0.64
C TYR A 262 -0.64 -30.58 0.21
N PHE A 263 -0.94 -30.85 -1.06
CA PHE A 263 -2.29 -30.74 -1.60
C PHE A 263 -2.56 -31.83 -2.64
N SER A 264 -3.81 -32.24 -2.77
CA SER A 264 -4.23 -33.21 -3.78
C SER A 264 -4.93 -32.52 -4.96
N CYS A 265 -4.69 -33.03 -6.16
CA CYS A 265 -5.36 -32.62 -7.39
C CYS A 265 -5.48 -33.83 -8.32
N GLY A 266 -6.71 -34.18 -8.74
CA GLY A 266 -6.95 -35.27 -9.68
C GLY A 266 -6.48 -36.65 -9.21
N GLY A 267 -6.51 -36.91 -7.90
CA GLY A 267 -6.09 -38.19 -7.30
C GLY A 267 -4.59 -38.34 -7.08
N ARG A 268 -3.79 -37.30 -7.33
CA ARG A 268 -2.36 -37.22 -7.02
C ARG A 268 -2.12 -36.24 -5.89
N THR A 269 -1.09 -36.50 -5.08
CA THR A 269 -0.63 -35.58 -4.04
C THR A 269 0.58 -34.82 -4.56
N TYR A 270 0.60 -33.51 -4.29
CA TYR A 270 1.67 -32.61 -4.66
C TYR A 270 2.19 -31.90 -3.42
N LYS A 271 3.48 -31.63 -3.42
CA LYS A 271 4.19 -30.83 -2.43
C LYS A 271 4.59 -29.52 -3.08
N ALA A 272 4.09 -28.41 -2.55
CA ALA A 272 4.62 -27.08 -2.85
C ALA A 272 5.77 -26.78 -1.88
N VAL A 273 6.97 -26.66 -2.41
CA VAL A 273 8.16 -26.24 -1.67
C VAL A 273 8.34 -24.75 -1.87
N ASN A 274 8.27 -23.99 -0.78
CA ASN A 274 8.52 -22.56 -0.79
C ASN A 274 10.01 -22.33 -0.53
N ILE A 275 10.76 -21.85 -1.52
CA ILE A 275 12.16 -21.46 -1.32
C ILE A 275 12.15 -20.13 -0.58
N GLU A 276 12.77 -20.12 0.60
CA GLU A 276 12.89 -18.96 1.48
C GLU A 276 13.27 -17.69 0.71
N VAL A 277 12.55 -16.61 1.00
CA VAL A 277 12.82 -15.25 0.52
C VAL A 277 12.84 -15.14 -1.01
N GLY A 278 11.70 -15.43 -1.60
CA GLY A 278 11.31 -14.90 -2.90
C GLY A 278 12.16 -15.39 -4.06
N HIS A 279 11.64 -16.41 -4.76
CA HIS A 279 10.97 -16.13 -6.03
C HIS A 279 10.46 -17.35 -6.78
N GLU A 280 10.65 -18.57 -6.25
CA GLU A 280 10.23 -19.76 -6.98
C GLU A 280 9.56 -20.76 -6.04
N MET A 281 8.30 -21.06 -6.35
CA MET A 281 7.57 -22.18 -5.77
C MET A 281 7.60 -23.30 -6.80
N TYR A 282 8.14 -24.46 -6.41
CA TYR A 282 8.17 -25.66 -7.25
C TYR A 282 7.17 -26.68 -6.75
N LEU A 283 6.57 -27.40 -7.70
CA LEU A 283 5.64 -28.49 -7.42
C LEU A 283 6.35 -29.82 -7.62
N GLU A 284 6.36 -30.63 -6.58
CA GLU A 284 6.83 -32.02 -6.62
C GLU A 284 5.61 -32.93 -6.46
N GLU A 285 5.46 -33.95 -7.32
CA GLU A 285 4.48 -35.02 -7.07
C GLU A 285 5.00 -35.84 -5.89
N ALA A 286 4.18 -35.98 -4.83
CA ALA A 286 4.54 -36.71 -3.63
C ALA A 286 4.13 -38.18 -3.78
N ASP A 287 5.05 -39.09 -3.42
CA ASP A 287 4.83 -40.54 -3.41
C ASP A 287 3.74 -40.99 -2.42
#